data_AF-A0A853EWT6-F1
#
_entry.id   AF-A0A853EWT6-F1
#
_cell.length_a   1.000
_cell.length_b   1.000
_cell.length_c   1.000
_cell.angle_alpha   90.00
_cell.angle_beta   90.00
_cell.angle_gamma   90.00
#
_symmetry.space_group_name_H-M   'P 1'
#
loop_
_entity.id
_entity.type
_entity.pdbx_description
1 polymer ?
#
loop_
_entity_poly.entity_id
_entity_poly.type
_entity_poly.pdbx_seq_one_letter_code
_entity_poly.pdbx_strand_id
1 'polypeptide(L)'
;MAESTGPEQAPQHPDWPATGIKRTKTEPDLPTHASRRSARGGAAKAQGTGGAATSAAEAATARDHLAHQAAERAAREAADASLQARRARLRRRRNLLLWSSPLMVVALVVVGKALSVPVIANGAKDSFDEQGYVEAAADYHRLQTWDVAEQWKVSFNEGTSLLAAGDLDPAETLLDQALSEVPAMPEDLTPYSDAELRELPACLVRTNLAVLHETRAEGKHTDADALVEEMKEEQEALDALGPDGPTDGSAAPDPEPFRLDAIATYLEAEELYRTANAVRIEGGCPDVDESRERATGRETEAREKREALENPPPPEGGGGEDDQSDPPPEGEEGEPPPPDPAEQERQEELQERAKDAELDKQQQEGYTDDGEPFDGGTPQW
;
A
#
# COMPACT_ATOMS: atom_id res chain seq x y z
N MET A 1 -8.26 -3.00 46.54
CA MET A 1 -8.93 -4.30 46.72
C MET A 1 -8.52 -5.14 45.52
N ALA A 2 -7.92 -6.30 45.78
CA ALA A 2 -7.31 -7.17 44.77
C ALA A 2 -8.15 -8.45 44.61
N GLU A 3 -8.40 -8.84 43.37
CA GLU A 3 -8.81 -10.17 42.88
C GLU A 3 -8.29 -10.20 41.43
N SER A 4 -7.27 -10.95 40.98
CA SER A 4 -6.85 -12.36 41.15
C SER A 4 -7.80 -13.38 40.54
N THR A 5 -7.72 -13.56 39.23
CA THR A 5 -8.00 -14.84 38.56
C THR A 5 -6.91 -15.15 37.54
N GLY A 6 -6.35 -16.36 37.65
CA GLY A 6 -5.18 -16.85 36.91
C GLY A 6 -5.49 -17.42 35.52
N PRO A 7 -4.46 -17.97 34.84
CA PRO A 7 -4.41 -18.07 33.38
C PRO A 7 -5.12 -19.30 32.82
N GLU A 8 -5.87 -19.07 31.74
CA GLU A 8 -6.52 -20.09 30.92
C GLU A 8 -5.54 -20.73 29.92
N GLN A 9 -5.80 -21.98 29.61
CA GLN A 9 -4.85 -23.01 29.18
C GLN A 9 -4.51 -22.94 27.68
N ALA A 10 -3.24 -23.22 27.36
CA ALA A 10 -2.76 -23.43 26.01
C ALA A 10 -3.35 -24.71 25.37
N PRO A 11 -3.72 -24.68 24.07
CA PRO A 11 -4.18 -25.87 23.36
C PRO A 11 -3.02 -26.85 23.09
N GLN A 12 -3.37 -28.13 23.23
CA GLN A 12 -2.49 -29.29 23.23
C GLN A 12 -1.99 -29.62 21.82
N HIS A 13 -0.69 -29.92 21.70
CA HIS A 13 -0.07 -30.45 20.48
C HIS A 13 -0.50 -31.91 20.22
N PRO A 14 -0.77 -32.31 18.97
CA PRO A 14 -0.96 -33.72 18.63
C PRO A 14 0.37 -34.48 18.58
N ASP A 15 0.38 -35.63 19.23
CA ASP A 15 1.46 -36.63 19.27
C ASP A 15 1.90 -37.07 17.86
N TRP A 16 3.18 -36.88 17.55
CA TRP A 16 3.83 -37.46 16.37
C TRP A 16 4.37 -38.86 16.70
N PRO A 17 3.98 -39.92 15.97
CA PRO A 17 4.59 -41.23 16.16
C PRO A 17 6.02 -41.26 15.60
N ALA A 18 6.97 -41.57 16.49
CA ALA A 18 8.36 -41.88 16.17
C ALA A 18 8.46 -43.09 15.22
N THR A 19 8.74 -42.84 13.94
CA THR A 19 9.07 -43.90 12.97
C THR A 19 10.55 -44.19 13.02
N GLY A 20 10.89 -45.23 13.79
CA GLY A 20 12.24 -45.79 13.89
C GLY A 20 12.75 -46.33 12.55
N ILE A 21 13.89 -45.78 12.14
CA ILE A 21 14.71 -46.22 11.02
C ILE A 21 15.25 -47.63 11.32
N LYS A 22 14.71 -48.66 10.67
CA LYS A 22 15.37 -49.98 10.56
C LYS A 22 16.06 -50.09 9.21
N ARG A 23 17.35 -49.74 9.18
CA ARG A 23 18.29 -50.07 8.10
C ARG A 23 18.49 -51.59 8.06
N THR A 24 17.87 -52.27 7.10
CA THR A 24 18.23 -53.64 6.76
C THR A 24 19.52 -53.61 5.93
N LYS A 25 20.61 -53.99 6.60
CA LYS A 25 21.93 -54.20 6.01
C LYS A 25 21.92 -55.53 5.26
N THR A 26 21.62 -55.50 3.96
CA THR A 26 21.80 -56.67 3.08
C THR A 26 23.23 -56.66 2.57
N GLU A 27 24.08 -57.38 3.31
CA GLU A 27 25.46 -57.69 2.94
C GLU A 27 25.43 -58.79 1.86
N PRO A 28 26.02 -58.59 0.67
CA PRO A 28 26.13 -59.66 -0.32
C PRO A 28 27.27 -60.61 0.06
N ASP A 29 26.91 -61.88 0.21
CA ASP A 29 27.82 -63.00 0.45
C ASP A 29 28.96 -63.05 -0.58
N LEU A 30 30.18 -62.82 -0.10
CA LEU A 30 31.43 -63.17 -0.77
C LEU A 30 31.67 -64.68 -0.59
N PRO A 31 31.92 -65.46 -1.67
CA PRO A 31 32.37 -66.83 -1.50
C PRO A 31 33.79 -66.85 -0.93
N THR A 32 33.88 -67.27 0.33
CA THR A 32 35.11 -67.59 1.05
C THR A 32 35.94 -68.65 0.34
N HIS A 33 37.23 -68.36 0.22
CA HIS A 33 38.30 -69.27 -0.20
C HIS A 33 38.27 -70.60 0.56
N ALA A 34 37.95 -71.70 -0.12
CA ALA A 34 38.20 -73.04 0.37
C ALA A 34 39.68 -73.40 0.14
N SER A 35 40.52 -73.02 1.11
CA SER A 35 41.86 -73.58 1.31
C SER A 35 41.73 -75.06 1.70
N ARG A 36 42.02 -75.98 0.78
CA ARG A 36 42.33 -77.37 1.13
C ARG A 36 43.82 -77.65 0.96
N ARG A 37 44.41 -77.67 2.15
CA ARG A 37 45.70 -78.19 2.58
C ARG A 37 46.16 -79.41 1.78
N SER A 38 47.38 -79.28 1.28
CA SER A 38 48.27 -80.33 0.80
C SER A 38 48.42 -81.45 1.85
N ALA A 39 48.24 -82.70 1.42
CA ALA A 39 48.75 -83.88 2.11
C ALA A 39 49.67 -84.63 1.13
N ARG A 40 50.98 -84.49 1.35
CA ARG A 40 52.03 -85.28 0.70
C ARG A 40 51.99 -86.69 1.27
N GLY A 41 51.64 -87.67 0.45
CA GLY A 41 51.92 -89.09 0.68
C GLY A 41 53.10 -89.51 -0.17
N GLY A 42 54.14 -90.05 0.46
CA GLY A 42 55.40 -90.40 -0.15
C GLY A 42 55.37 -91.66 -1.03
N ALA A 43 56.11 -91.55 -2.13
CA ALA A 43 56.94 -92.56 -2.81
C ALA A 43 56.61 -94.06 -2.68
N ALA A 44 56.30 -94.68 -3.82
CA ALA A 44 56.97 -95.91 -4.23
C ALA A 44 57.23 -95.89 -5.74
N LYS A 45 58.49 -96.09 -6.06
CA LYS A 45 59.15 -96.00 -7.37
C LYS A 45 58.74 -97.18 -8.24
N ALA A 46 58.21 -96.91 -9.43
CA ALA A 46 58.20 -97.86 -10.55
C ALA A 46 58.89 -97.21 -11.74
N GLN A 47 60.13 -97.62 -11.98
CA GLN A 47 60.83 -97.38 -13.23
C GLN A 47 60.08 -98.10 -14.35
N GLY A 48 59.58 -97.33 -15.31
CA GLY A 48 58.88 -97.86 -16.48
C GLY A 48 58.77 -96.77 -17.54
N THR A 49 59.77 -96.72 -18.41
CA THR A 49 59.77 -96.17 -19.79
C THR A 49 58.46 -95.51 -20.25
N GLY A 50 58.41 -94.18 -20.27
CA GLY A 50 57.20 -93.46 -20.69
C GLY A 50 57.35 -91.95 -20.88
N GLY A 51 58.46 -91.50 -21.48
CA GLY A 51 58.78 -90.08 -21.67
C GLY A 51 57.85 -89.26 -22.58
N ALA A 52 56.71 -89.80 -23.01
CA ALA A 52 55.75 -89.12 -23.89
C ALA A 52 54.34 -88.97 -23.27
N ALA A 53 53.99 -89.73 -22.23
CA ALA A 53 52.64 -89.73 -21.66
C ALA A 53 52.49 -88.75 -20.48
N THR A 54 53.55 -88.54 -19.69
CA THR A 54 53.59 -87.55 -18.60
C THR A 54 53.58 -86.12 -19.12
N SER A 55 54.25 -85.85 -20.25
CA SER A 55 54.23 -84.54 -20.90
C SER A 55 52.87 -84.19 -21.51
N ALA A 56 52.08 -85.19 -21.92
CA ALA A 56 50.72 -84.98 -22.44
C ALA A 56 49.71 -84.60 -21.34
N ALA A 57 49.82 -85.20 -20.15
CA ALA A 57 48.97 -84.89 -18.99
C ALA A 57 49.35 -83.55 -18.34
N GLU A 58 50.64 -83.21 -18.26
CA GLU A 58 51.12 -81.88 -17.85
C GLU A 58 50.72 -80.81 -18.88
N ALA A 59 50.76 -81.11 -20.18
CA ALA A 59 50.28 -80.18 -21.20
C ALA A 59 48.76 -79.98 -21.16
N ALA A 60 47.97 -81.00 -20.79
CA ALA A 60 46.52 -80.88 -20.62
C ALA A 60 46.15 -79.99 -19.41
N THR A 61 46.79 -80.23 -18.26
CA THR A 61 46.59 -79.41 -17.05
C THR A 61 47.09 -77.98 -17.20
N ALA A 62 48.19 -77.76 -17.93
CA ALA A 62 48.66 -76.42 -18.29
C ALA A 62 47.66 -75.68 -19.20
N ARG A 63 47.05 -76.38 -20.17
CA ARG A 63 45.99 -75.81 -21.02
C ARG A 63 44.73 -75.46 -20.23
N ASP A 64 44.30 -76.32 -19.30
CA ASP A 64 43.14 -76.04 -18.45
C ASP A 64 43.40 -74.85 -17.51
N HIS A 65 44.61 -74.74 -16.96
CA HIS A 65 44.98 -73.59 -16.13
C HIS A 65 45.03 -72.29 -16.94
N LEU A 66 45.56 -72.32 -18.17
CA LEU A 66 45.53 -71.19 -19.08
C LEU A 66 44.11 -70.81 -19.50
N ALA A 67 43.24 -71.80 -19.74
CA ALA A 67 41.82 -71.58 -20.04
C ALA A 67 41.08 -70.95 -18.85
N HIS A 68 41.35 -71.40 -17.62
CA HIS A 68 40.80 -70.80 -16.41
C HIS A 68 41.29 -69.35 -16.22
N GLN A 69 42.58 -69.09 -16.42
CA GLN A 69 43.13 -67.73 -16.35
C GLN A 69 42.54 -66.82 -17.43
N ALA A 70 42.32 -67.34 -18.64
CA ALA A 70 41.66 -66.60 -19.72
C ALA A 70 40.20 -66.27 -19.38
N ALA A 71 39.46 -67.22 -18.80
CA ALA A 71 38.08 -67.02 -18.34
C ALA A 71 37.99 -65.97 -17.22
N GLU A 72 38.90 -65.99 -16.26
CA GLU A 72 38.96 -64.95 -15.21
C GLU A 72 39.26 -63.56 -15.76
N ARG A 73 40.17 -63.44 -16.73
CA ARG A 73 40.46 -62.15 -17.40
C ARG A 73 39.23 -61.64 -18.15
N ALA A 74 38.57 -62.51 -18.92
CA ALA A 74 37.34 -62.17 -19.63
C ALA A 74 36.21 -61.73 -18.66
N ALA A 75 36.09 -62.39 -17.51
CA ALA A 75 35.12 -62.01 -16.48
C ALA A 75 35.42 -60.64 -15.86
N ARG A 76 36.69 -60.30 -15.62
CA ARG A 76 37.12 -58.98 -15.13
C ARG A 76 36.87 -57.89 -16.16
N GLU A 77 37.20 -58.14 -17.42
CA GLU A 77 36.94 -57.21 -18.53
C GLU A 77 35.44 -56.94 -18.71
N ALA A 78 34.61 -57.99 -18.61
CA ALA A 78 33.15 -57.85 -18.66
C ALA A 78 32.61 -57.06 -17.46
N ALA A 79 33.16 -57.29 -16.25
CA ALA A 79 32.81 -56.51 -15.06
C ALA A 79 33.18 -55.04 -15.22
N ASP A 80 34.38 -54.74 -15.71
CA ASP A 80 34.86 -53.37 -15.95
C ASP A 80 34.02 -52.66 -17.04
N ALA A 81 33.70 -53.35 -18.13
CA ALA A 81 32.81 -52.82 -19.17
C ALA A 81 31.42 -52.50 -18.60
N SER A 82 30.88 -53.35 -17.72
CA SER A 82 29.60 -53.10 -17.06
C SER A 82 29.64 -51.89 -16.12
N LEU A 83 30.74 -51.69 -15.39
CA LEU A 83 30.96 -50.55 -14.51
C LEU A 83 31.14 -49.25 -15.31
N GLN A 84 31.87 -49.30 -16.42
CA GLN A 84 32.03 -48.15 -17.32
C GLN A 84 30.69 -47.76 -17.96
N ALA A 85 29.89 -48.73 -18.42
CA ALA A 85 28.56 -48.47 -18.95
C ALA A 85 27.60 -47.89 -17.89
N ARG A 86 27.68 -48.35 -16.64
CA ARG A 86 26.93 -47.74 -15.51
C ARG A 86 27.39 -46.31 -15.23
N ARG A 87 28.71 -46.06 -15.14
CA ARG A 87 29.27 -44.71 -14.94
C ARG A 87 28.92 -43.75 -16.08
N ALA A 88 28.95 -44.19 -17.33
CA ALA A 88 28.57 -43.39 -18.49
C ALA A 88 27.08 -42.99 -18.45
N ARG A 89 26.19 -43.93 -18.09
CA ARG A 89 24.76 -43.65 -17.89
C ARG A 89 24.51 -42.66 -16.75
N LEU A 90 25.20 -42.83 -15.62
CA LEU A 90 25.09 -41.90 -14.48
C LEU A 90 25.63 -40.50 -14.82
N ARG A 91 26.76 -40.40 -15.54
CA ARG A 91 27.30 -39.11 -16.00
C ARG A 91 26.34 -38.39 -16.95
N ARG A 92 25.71 -39.11 -17.89
CA ARG A 92 24.68 -38.52 -18.77
C ARG A 92 23.48 -38.02 -17.97
N ARG A 93 22.96 -38.80 -17.02
CA ARG A 93 21.87 -38.36 -16.12
C ARG A 93 22.25 -37.14 -15.29
N ARG A 94 23.46 -37.13 -14.72
CA ARG A 94 23.97 -35.99 -13.94
C ARG A 94 24.12 -34.73 -14.80
N ASN A 95 24.67 -34.86 -16.01
CA ASN A 95 24.80 -33.72 -16.91
C ASN A 95 23.44 -33.21 -17.38
N LEU A 96 22.47 -34.08 -17.65
CA LEU A 96 21.10 -33.66 -17.96
C LEU A 96 20.47 -32.89 -16.80
N LEU A 97 20.58 -33.39 -15.57
CA LEU A 97 20.08 -32.69 -14.38
C LEU A 97 20.80 -31.36 -14.14
N LEU A 98 22.12 -31.29 -14.31
CA LEU A 98 22.89 -30.05 -14.15
C LEU A 98 22.51 -29.00 -15.20
N TRP A 99 22.20 -29.43 -16.44
CA TRP A 99 21.77 -28.52 -17.50
C TRP A 99 20.29 -28.11 -17.37
N SER A 100 19.43 -28.96 -16.81
CA SER A 100 18.02 -28.63 -16.56
C SER A 100 17.77 -27.94 -15.20
N SER A 101 18.68 -28.09 -14.25
CA SER A 101 18.61 -27.48 -12.91
C SER A 101 18.48 -25.95 -12.93
N PRO A 102 19.29 -25.18 -13.69
CA PRO A 102 19.16 -23.73 -13.69
C PRO A 102 17.79 -23.30 -14.26
N LEU A 103 17.29 -23.98 -15.29
CA LEU A 103 15.97 -23.69 -15.84
C LEU A 103 14.85 -24.01 -14.84
N MET A 104 14.97 -25.11 -14.09
CA MET A 104 14.02 -25.42 -13.01
C MET A 104 14.08 -24.43 -11.86
N VAL A 105 15.27 -23.95 -11.48
CA VAL A 105 15.40 -22.92 -10.44
C VAL A 105 14.74 -21.62 -10.91
N VAL A 106 14.99 -21.18 -12.15
CA VAL A 106 14.32 -20.01 -12.72
C VAL A 106 12.80 -20.21 -12.73
N ALA A 107 12.31 -21.37 -13.17
CA ALA A 107 10.88 -21.67 -13.16
C ALA A 107 10.29 -21.63 -11.75
N LEU A 108 10.97 -22.18 -10.74
CA LEU A 108 10.52 -22.14 -9.35
C LEU A 108 10.53 -20.72 -8.78
N VAL A 109 11.52 -19.90 -9.13
CA VAL A 109 11.55 -18.48 -8.73
C VAL A 109 10.40 -17.72 -9.38
N VAL A 110 10.13 -17.95 -10.67
CA VAL A 110 9.01 -17.32 -11.38
C VAL A 110 7.67 -17.75 -10.79
N VAL A 111 7.48 -19.04 -10.49
CA VAL A 111 6.24 -19.54 -9.87
C VAL A 111 6.10 -19.00 -8.45
N GLY A 112 7.16 -19.04 -7.64
CA GLY A 112 7.15 -18.48 -6.29
C GLY A 112 6.81 -16.99 -6.30
N LYS A 113 7.36 -16.24 -7.27
CA LYS A 113 7.07 -14.82 -7.48
C LYS A 113 5.63 -14.58 -7.93
N ALA A 114 5.13 -15.34 -8.89
CA ALA A 114 3.76 -15.20 -9.37
C ALA A 114 2.73 -15.50 -8.27
N LEU A 115 3.07 -16.40 -7.34
CA LEU A 115 2.22 -16.71 -6.19
C LEU A 115 2.33 -15.68 -5.04
N SER A 116 3.46 -14.97 -4.91
CA SER A 116 3.64 -14.00 -3.82
C SER A 116 2.90 -12.69 -4.06
N VAL A 117 2.82 -12.23 -5.32
CA VAL A 117 2.14 -10.96 -5.68
C VAL A 117 0.69 -10.92 -5.18
N PRO A 118 -0.20 -11.87 -5.52
CA PRO A 118 -1.60 -11.81 -5.05
C PRO A 118 -1.71 -11.96 -3.54
N VAL A 119 -0.79 -12.64 -2.86
CA VAL A 119 -0.80 -12.75 -1.39
C VAL A 119 -0.50 -11.40 -0.73
N ILE A 120 0.53 -10.70 -1.20
CA ILE A 120 0.89 -9.37 -0.67
C ILE A 120 -0.20 -8.36 -1.04
N ALA A 121 -0.69 -8.40 -2.27
CA ALA A 121 -1.74 -7.50 -2.74
C ALA A 121 -3.06 -7.66 -1.97
N ASN A 122 -3.49 -8.90 -1.71
CA ASN A 122 -4.68 -9.14 -0.88
C ASN A 122 -4.46 -8.72 0.57
N GLY A 123 -3.28 -8.98 1.15
CA GLY A 123 -2.95 -8.52 2.50
C GLY A 123 -2.92 -6.99 2.62
N ALA A 124 -2.41 -6.30 1.60
CA ALA A 124 -2.43 -4.84 1.52
C ALA A 124 -3.87 -4.30 1.44
N LYS A 125 -4.72 -4.95 0.62
CA LYS A 125 -6.14 -4.63 0.54
C LYS A 125 -6.86 -4.85 1.86
N ASP A 126 -6.67 -6.00 2.50
CA ASP A 126 -7.28 -6.31 3.80
C ASP A 126 -6.85 -5.25 4.83
N SER A 127 -5.57 -4.89 4.86
CA SER A 127 -5.06 -3.83 5.74
C SER A 127 -5.72 -2.48 5.44
N PHE A 128 -5.90 -2.13 4.17
CA PHE A 128 -6.57 -0.90 3.76
C PHE A 128 -8.05 -0.88 4.20
N ASP A 129 -8.76 -1.98 3.97
CA ASP A 129 -10.17 -2.14 4.35
C ASP A 129 -10.34 -2.10 5.89
N GLU A 130 -9.32 -2.52 6.64
CA GLU A 130 -9.21 -2.41 8.11
C GLU A 130 -8.65 -1.05 8.61
N GLN A 131 -8.57 -0.03 7.74
CA GLN A 131 -8.02 1.31 8.03
C GLN A 131 -6.53 1.32 8.43
N GLY A 132 -5.81 0.23 8.19
CA GLY A 132 -4.37 0.09 8.31
C GLY A 132 -3.62 0.70 7.12
N TYR A 133 -3.88 1.97 6.81
CA TYR A 133 -3.41 2.63 5.58
C TYR A 133 -1.88 2.66 5.42
N VAL A 134 -1.15 2.86 6.53
CA VAL A 134 0.32 2.87 6.51
C VAL A 134 0.89 1.48 6.21
N GLU A 135 0.28 0.43 6.75
CA GLU A 135 0.69 -0.97 6.48
C GLU A 135 0.38 -1.32 5.03
N ALA A 136 -0.81 -0.95 4.54
CA ALA A 136 -1.22 -1.12 3.15
C ALA A 136 -0.25 -0.43 2.18
N ALA A 137 0.09 0.84 2.45
CA ALA A 137 1.08 1.60 1.66
C ALA A 137 2.43 0.87 1.63
N ALA A 138 2.92 0.39 2.77
CA ALA A 138 4.18 -0.34 2.84
C ALA A 138 4.16 -1.66 2.05
N ASP A 139 3.03 -2.36 2.02
CA ASP A 139 2.88 -3.59 1.24
C ASP A 139 2.77 -3.32 -0.26
N TYR A 140 2.05 -2.28 -0.69
CA TYR A 140 2.05 -1.83 -2.09
C TYR A 140 3.44 -1.35 -2.52
N HIS A 141 4.16 -0.62 -1.66
CA HIS A 141 5.54 -0.22 -1.92
C HIS A 141 6.45 -1.42 -2.20
N ARG A 142 6.31 -2.49 -1.40
CA ARG A 142 7.06 -3.72 -1.64
C ARG A 142 6.79 -4.27 -3.03
N LEU A 143 5.55 -4.19 -3.53
CA LEU A 143 5.11 -4.66 -4.84
C LEU A 143 5.68 -3.86 -6.03
N GLN A 144 6.14 -2.61 -5.85
CA GLN A 144 6.68 -1.79 -6.94
C GLN A 144 7.84 -2.46 -7.69
N THR A 145 8.66 -3.22 -6.96
CA THR A 145 9.80 -3.96 -7.56
C THR A 145 9.38 -5.27 -8.23
N TRP A 146 8.12 -5.68 -8.09
CA TRP A 146 7.61 -6.98 -8.54
C TRP A 146 6.66 -6.91 -9.72
N ASP A 147 5.91 -5.82 -9.86
CA ASP A 147 4.94 -5.65 -10.95
C ASP A 147 5.60 -5.05 -12.21
N VAL A 148 5.35 -5.70 -13.34
CA VAL A 148 5.87 -5.31 -14.67
C VAL A 148 4.71 -5.11 -15.65
N ALA A 149 3.50 -5.56 -15.32
CA ALA A 149 2.37 -5.58 -16.26
C ALA A 149 1.45 -4.38 -16.08
N GLU A 150 1.13 -3.98 -14.84
CA GLU A 150 0.21 -2.88 -14.55
C GLU A 150 0.80 -1.95 -13.47
N GLN A 151 1.94 -1.34 -13.78
CA GLN A 151 2.70 -0.50 -12.83
C GLN A 151 1.84 0.60 -12.18
N TRP A 152 0.92 1.19 -12.96
CA TRP A 152 0.01 2.23 -12.47
C TRP A 152 -0.82 1.77 -11.27
N LYS A 153 -1.19 0.49 -11.16
CA LYS A 153 -2.01 -0.02 -10.05
C LYS A 153 -1.25 0.03 -8.72
N VAL A 154 0.05 -0.25 -8.75
CA VAL A 154 0.87 -0.22 -7.54
C VAL A 154 1.05 1.22 -7.06
N SER A 155 1.43 2.12 -7.97
CA SER A 155 1.57 3.56 -7.70
C SER A 155 0.24 4.14 -7.21
N PHE A 156 -0.87 3.80 -7.86
CA PHE A 156 -2.22 4.23 -7.48
C PHE A 156 -2.60 3.74 -6.08
N ASN A 157 -2.46 2.45 -5.78
CA ASN A 157 -2.88 1.89 -4.50
C ASN A 157 -2.01 2.38 -3.33
N GLU A 158 -0.70 2.53 -3.52
CA GLU A 158 0.20 3.12 -2.52
C GLU A 158 -0.14 4.60 -2.28
N GLY A 159 -0.29 5.38 -3.35
CA GLY A 159 -0.67 6.80 -3.25
C GLY A 159 -2.04 6.99 -2.58
N THR A 160 -3.01 6.14 -2.92
CA THR A 160 -4.35 6.12 -2.31
C THR A 160 -4.30 5.76 -0.82
N SER A 161 -3.42 4.83 -0.44
CA SER A 161 -3.19 4.49 0.97
C SER A 161 -2.56 5.65 1.74
N LEU A 162 -1.59 6.35 1.14
CA LEU A 162 -0.96 7.51 1.77
C LEU A 162 -1.92 8.70 1.87
N LEU A 163 -2.76 8.92 0.86
CA LEU A 163 -3.84 9.90 0.90
C LEU A 163 -4.78 9.63 2.08
N ALA A 164 -5.25 8.39 2.24
CA ALA A 164 -6.09 8.00 3.36
C ALA A 164 -5.37 8.11 4.73
N ALA A 165 -4.05 7.99 4.76
CA ALA A 165 -3.23 8.23 5.95
C ALA A 165 -2.95 9.73 6.24
N GLY A 166 -3.34 10.64 5.33
CA GLY A 166 -3.07 12.09 5.44
C GLY A 166 -1.66 12.50 5.02
N ASP A 167 -0.86 11.60 4.44
CA ASP A 167 0.50 11.92 3.96
C ASP A 167 0.43 12.40 2.50
N LEU A 168 0.04 13.67 2.32
CA LEU A 168 -0.39 14.21 1.04
C LEU A 168 0.74 14.36 0.00
N ASP A 169 1.94 14.75 0.40
CA ASP A 169 3.04 14.99 -0.54
C ASP A 169 3.54 13.71 -1.26
N PRO A 170 3.82 12.60 -0.56
CA PRO A 170 4.15 11.36 -1.23
C PRO A 170 2.93 10.76 -1.95
N ALA A 171 1.71 10.97 -1.44
CA ALA A 171 0.49 10.57 -2.15
C ALA A 171 0.37 11.25 -3.52
N GLU A 172 0.58 12.56 -3.60
CA GLU A 172 0.52 13.35 -4.85
C GLU A 172 1.55 12.81 -5.85
N THR A 173 2.78 12.62 -5.40
CA THR A 173 3.87 12.09 -6.24
C THR A 173 3.50 10.72 -6.85
N LEU A 174 2.93 9.82 -6.05
CA LEU A 174 2.56 8.47 -6.48
C LEU A 174 1.31 8.45 -7.36
N LEU A 175 0.33 9.32 -7.09
CA LEU A 175 -0.87 9.45 -7.91
C LEU A 175 -0.55 10.11 -9.27
N ASP A 176 0.33 11.11 -9.32
CA ASP A 176 0.85 11.67 -10.57
C ASP A 176 1.64 10.63 -11.37
N GLN A 177 2.47 9.83 -10.67
CA GLN A 177 3.16 8.71 -11.31
C GLN A 177 2.16 7.72 -11.89
N ALA A 178 1.13 7.34 -11.14
CA ALA A 178 0.06 6.46 -11.62
C ALA A 178 -0.62 7.06 -12.86
N LEU A 179 -0.93 8.36 -12.85
CA LEU A 179 -1.57 9.06 -13.97
C LEU A 179 -0.67 9.05 -15.23
N SER A 180 0.65 9.05 -15.06
CA SER A 180 1.59 8.93 -16.18
C SER A 180 1.73 7.50 -16.74
N GLU A 181 1.36 6.50 -15.93
CA GLU A 181 1.51 5.07 -16.23
C GLU A 181 0.20 4.41 -16.72
N VAL A 182 -0.96 5.02 -16.46
CA VAL A 182 -2.25 4.49 -16.92
C VAL A 182 -2.31 4.37 -18.45
N PRO A 183 -3.07 3.40 -18.98
CA PRO A 183 -3.36 3.34 -20.40
C PRO A 183 -3.96 4.65 -20.92
N ALA A 184 -3.58 5.03 -22.15
CA ALA A 184 -4.16 6.20 -22.80
C ALA A 184 -5.67 6.05 -22.96
N MET A 185 -6.39 7.14 -22.72
CA MET A 185 -7.84 7.21 -22.92
C MET A 185 -8.18 6.92 -24.41
N PRO A 186 -9.31 6.25 -24.68
CA PRO A 186 -9.82 6.10 -26.04
C PRO A 186 -10.05 7.47 -26.69
N GLU A 187 -9.78 7.58 -28.01
CA GLU A 187 -10.03 8.83 -28.76
C GLU A 187 -11.53 9.13 -28.88
N ASP A 188 -12.36 8.10 -28.96
CA ASP A 188 -13.81 8.20 -29.01
C ASP A 188 -14.43 7.68 -27.71
N LEU A 189 -14.90 8.62 -26.88
CA LEU A 189 -15.57 8.33 -25.61
C LEU A 189 -17.08 8.16 -25.76
N THR A 190 -17.66 8.45 -26.94
CA THR A 190 -19.11 8.37 -27.17
C THR A 190 -19.74 6.97 -26.96
N PRO A 191 -19.01 5.84 -27.11
CA PRO A 191 -19.59 4.52 -26.86
C PRO A 191 -19.74 4.19 -25.37
N TYR A 192 -19.07 4.93 -24.48
CA TYR A 192 -19.04 4.64 -23.04
C TYR A 192 -20.12 5.44 -22.32
N SER A 193 -20.80 4.79 -21.38
CA SER A 193 -21.65 5.47 -20.40
C SER A 193 -20.80 6.13 -19.31
N ASP A 194 -21.38 7.06 -18.55
CA ASP A 194 -20.68 7.70 -17.44
C ASP A 194 -20.20 6.67 -16.39
N ALA A 195 -20.93 5.58 -16.18
CA ALA A 195 -20.49 4.52 -15.27
C ALA A 195 -19.21 3.84 -15.77
N GLU A 196 -19.15 3.50 -17.06
CA GLU A 196 -17.97 2.89 -17.67
C GLU A 196 -16.79 3.86 -17.74
N LEU A 197 -17.04 5.15 -17.98
CA LEU A 197 -15.99 6.16 -17.98
C LEU A 197 -15.38 6.35 -16.58
N ARG A 198 -16.17 6.28 -15.49
CA ARG A 198 -15.64 6.35 -14.11
C ARG A 198 -14.68 5.21 -13.79
N GLU A 199 -14.88 4.04 -14.39
CA GLU A 199 -14.02 2.87 -14.19
C GLU A 199 -12.75 2.90 -15.05
N LEU A 200 -12.59 3.88 -15.95
CA LEU A 200 -11.36 4.00 -16.72
C LEU A 200 -10.18 4.36 -15.80
N PRO A 201 -8.99 3.74 -15.98
CA PRO A 201 -7.86 3.94 -15.08
C PRO A 201 -7.49 5.42 -14.86
N ALA A 202 -7.50 6.23 -15.92
CA ALA A 202 -7.19 7.65 -15.81
C ALA A 202 -8.22 8.44 -15.00
N CYS A 203 -9.49 8.00 -14.98
CA CYS A 203 -10.55 8.64 -14.19
C CYS A 203 -10.53 8.22 -12.72
N LEU A 204 -10.14 6.98 -12.43
CA LEU A 204 -9.88 6.52 -11.06
C LEU A 204 -8.74 7.33 -10.41
N VAL A 205 -7.61 7.47 -11.12
CA VAL A 205 -6.47 8.25 -10.60
C VAL A 205 -6.83 9.72 -10.38
N ARG A 206 -7.54 10.35 -11.33
CA ARG A 206 -7.99 11.74 -11.22
C ARG A 206 -8.96 11.98 -10.07
N THR A 207 -9.83 11.01 -9.77
CA THR A 207 -10.71 11.09 -8.60
C THR A 207 -9.89 11.24 -7.32
N ASN A 208 -8.86 10.40 -7.12
CA ASN A 208 -8.02 10.47 -5.92
C ASN A 208 -7.11 11.70 -5.89
N LEU A 209 -6.61 12.18 -7.04
CA LEU A 209 -5.92 13.47 -7.12
C LEU A 209 -6.84 14.64 -6.74
N ALA A 210 -8.10 14.63 -7.18
CA ALA A 210 -9.06 15.65 -6.79
C ALA A 210 -9.29 15.64 -5.26
N VAL A 211 -9.49 14.46 -4.65
CA VAL A 211 -9.62 14.32 -3.20
C VAL A 211 -8.37 14.79 -2.46
N LEU A 212 -7.18 14.53 -3.00
CA LEU A 212 -5.93 15.04 -2.44
C LEU A 212 -5.90 16.56 -2.38
N HIS A 213 -6.27 17.23 -3.48
CA HIS A 213 -6.32 18.69 -3.51
C HIS A 213 -7.40 19.25 -2.56
N GLU A 214 -8.56 18.61 -2.45
CA GLU A 214 -9.59 18.97 -1.45
C GLU A 214 -9.07 18.83 -0.02
N THR A 215 -8.37 17.74 0.28
CA THR A 215 -7.81 17.49 1.62
C THR A 215 -6.75 18.53 1.96
N ARG A 216 -5.91 18.92 1.00
CA ARG A 216 -4.94 20.01 1.18
C ARG A 216 -5.63 21.36 1.34
N ALA A 217 -6.69 21.62 0.57
CA ALA A 217 -7.49 22.84 0.69
C ALA A 217 -8.13 22.96 2.07
N GLU A 218 -8.66 21.85 2.60
CA GLU A 218 -9.25 21.77 3.93
C GLU A 218 -8.24 22.09 5.04
N GLY A 219 -7.01 21.57 4.91
CA GLY A 219 -5.91 21.92 5.81
C GLY A 219 -5.61 23.42 5.78
N LYS A 220 -5.55 24.02 4.59
CA LYS A 220 -5.34 25.46 4.43
C LYS A 220 -6.49 26.29 4.99
N HIS A 221 -7.72 25.85 4.78
CA HIS A 221 -8.89 26.50 5.35
C HIS A 221 -8.84 26.52 6.88
N THR A 222 -8.47 25.39 7.49
CA THR A 222 -8.31 25.24 8.94
C THR A 222 -7.17 26.13 9.47
N ASP A 223 -6.03 26.16 8.78
CA ASP A 223 -4.90 27.03 9.13
C ASP A 223 -5.29 28.52 9.07
N ALA A 224 -6.06 28.91 8.05
CA ALA A 224 -6.56 30.27 7.90
C ALA A 224 -7.56 30.65 9.00
N ASP A 225 -8.46 29.74 9.38
CA ASP A 225 -9.38 29.93 10.51
C ASP A 225 -8.61 30.13 11.83
N ALA A 226 -7.53 29.37 12.06
CA ALA A 226 -6.68 29.54 13.24
C ALA A 226 -5.99 30.91 13.28
N LEU A 227 -5.50 31.40 12.14
CA LEU A 227 -4.91 32.74 12.03
C LEU A 227 -5.94 33.85 12.30
N VAL A 228 -7.20 33.64 11.91
CA VAL A 228 -8.29 34.58 12.22
C VAL A 228 -8.56 34.64 13.72
N GLU A 229 -8.47 33.52 14.44
CA GLU A 229 -8.61 33.53 15.90
C GLU A 229 -7.43 34.24 16.58
N GLU A 230 -6.19 33.99 16.15
CA GLU A 230 -5.01 34.71 16.67
C GLU A 230 -5.08 36.22 16.39
N MET A 231 -5.57 36.60 15.21
CA MET A 231 -5.85 38.00 14.86
C MET A 231 -6.86 38.65 15.80
N LYS A 232 -7.93 37.95 16.19
CA LYS A 232 -8.92 38.45 17.15
C LYS A 232 -8.32 38.61 18.55
N GLU A 233 -7.53 37.65 19.01
CA GLU A 233 -6.87 37.73 20.33
C GLU A 233 -5.91 38.94 20.41
N GLU A 234 -5.14 39.19 19.36
CA GLU A 234 -4.25 40.36 19.28
C GLU A 234 -5.04 41.68 19.20
N GLN A 235 -6.17 41.69 18.49
CA GLN A 235 -7.07 42.85 18.44
C GLN A 235 -7.67 43.15 19.82
N GLU A 236 -8.14 42.14 20.56
CA GLU A 236 -8.63 42.30 21.92
C GLU A 236 -7.54 42.81 22.88
N ALA A 237 -6.32 42.30 22.74
CA ALA A 237 -5.17 42.76 23.53
C ALA A 237 -4.81 44.22 23.22
N LEU A 238 -4.88 44.61 21.94
CA LEU A 238 -4.68 45.98 21.51
C LEU A 238 -5.76 46.92 22.08
N ASP A 239 -7.03 46.52 22.00
CA ASP A 239 -8.16 47.29 22.52
C ASP A 239 -8.09 47.47 24.04
N ALA A 240 -7.60 46.45 24.77
CA ALA A 240 -7.41 46.49 26.21
C ALA A 240 -6.36 47.52 26.68
N LEU A 241 -5.40 47.89 25.83
CA LEU A 241 -4.41 48.94 26.14
C LEU A 241 -5.00 50.35 26.09
N GLY A 242 -6.14 50.52 25.40
CA GLY A 242 -6.73 51.83 25.18
C GLY A 242 -5.81 52.79 24.38
N PRO A 243 -6.14 54.09 24.34
CA PRO A 243 -5.49 55.05 23.44
C PRO A 243 -4.03 55.39 23.82
N ASP A 244 -3.62 55.12 25.06
CA ASP A 244 -2.29 55.47 25.57
C ASP A 244 -1.22 54.41 25.26
N GLY A 245 -1.65 53.20 24.84
CA GLY A 245 -0.75 52.10 24.50
C GLY A 245 0.01 51.50 25.69
N PRO A 246 1.04 50.67 25.43
CA PRO A 246 1.81 50.01 26.49
C PRO A 246 2.62 51.00 27.35
N THR A 247 2.50 50.90 28.67
CA THR A 247 3.20 51.81 29.61
C THR A 247 4.57 51.30 30.07
N ASP A 248 4.90 50.05 29.80
CA ASP A 248 6.16 49.38 30.19
C ASP A 248 7.24 49.42 29.09
N GLY A 249 6.96 50.10 27.97
CA GLY A 249 7.86 50.22 26.83
C GLY A 249 7.90 48.97 25.93
N SER A 250 6.98 48.02 26.13
CA SER A 250 6.76 46.92 25.20
C SER A 250 6.13 47.41 23.88
N ALA A 251 6.25 46.61 22.83
CA ALA A 251 5.53 46.83 21.59
C ALA A 251 4.03 46.56 21.82
N ALA A 252 3.16 47.34 21.18
CA ALA A 252 1.74 47.05 21.18
C ALA A 252 1.48 45.76 20.38
N PRO A 253 0.46 44.97 20.76
CA PRO A 253 -0.12 43.92 19.92
C PRO A 253 -0.41 44.43 18.50
N ASP A 254 -0.22 43.57 17.50
CA ASP A 254 -0.43 43.92 16.09
C ASP A 254 -1.20 42.79 15.38
N PRO A 255 -2.50 42.97 15.11
CA PRO A 255 -3.33 41.95 14.46
C PRO A 255 -3.13 41.87 12.93
N GLU A 256 -2.50 42.87 12.31
CA GLU A 256 -2.40 42.95 10.84
C GLU A 256 -1.60 41.81 10.19
N PRO A 257 -0.45 41.35 10.73
CA PRO A 257 0.27 40.20 10.17
C PRO A 257 -0.61 38.95 10.08
N PHE A 258 -1.37 38.64 11.13
CA PHE A 258 -2.27 37.49 11.15
C PHE A 258 -3.41 37.64 10.15
N ARG A 259 -3.96 38.85 9.99
CA ARG A 259 -4.96 39.14 8.94
C ARG A 259 -4.41 38.87 7.54
N LEU A 260 -3.20 39.35 7.24
CA LEU A 260 -2.57 39.17 5.94
C LEU A 260 -2.23 37.69 5.66
N ASP A 261 -1.73 36.98 6.65
CA ASP A 261 -1.41 35.56 6.55
C ASP A 261 -2.70 34.72 6.38
N ALA A 262 -3.79 35.07 7.08
CA ALA A 262 -5.09 34.43 6.90
C ALA A 262 -5.64 34.63 5.47
N ILE A 263 -5.57 35.86 4.94
CA ILE A 263 -5.97 36.16 3.55
C ILE A 263 -5.16 35.33 2.56
N ALA A 264 -3.83 35.29 2.72
CA ALA A 264 -2.95 34.50 1.86
C ALA A 264 -3.29 33.00 1.92
N THR A 265 -3.59 32.49 3.11
CA THR A 265 -3.91 31.07 3.32
C THR A 265 -5.28 30.69 2.73
N TYR A 266 -6.30 31.55 2.84
CA TYR A 266 -7.58 31.34 2.15
C TYR A 266 -7.43 31.35 0.62
N LEU A 267 -6.58 32.22 0.08
CA LEU A 267 -6.28 32.23 -1.36
C LEU A 267 -5.68 30.89 -1.83
N GLU A 268 -4.77 30.31 -1.05
CA GLU A 268 -4.22 28.98 -1.33
C GLU A 268 -5.31 27.90 -1.27
N ALA A 269 -6.21 27.95 -0.28
CA ALA A 269 -7.33 27.01 -0.17
C ALA A 269 -8.27 27.09 -1.39
N GLU A 270 -8.63 28.30 -1.82
CA GLU A 270 -9.44 28.52 -3.02
C GLU A 270 -8.79 27.93 -4.28
N GLU A 271 -7.49 28.15 -4.47
CA GLU A 271 -6.76 27.61 -5.62
C GLU A 271 -6.76 26.07 -5.62
N LEU A 272 -6.62 25.46 -4.45
CA LEU A 272 -6.65 24.01 -4.29
C LEU A 272 -8.04 23.43 -4.58
N TYR A 273 -9.13 24.04 -4.11
CA TYR A 273 -10.49 23.61 -4.48
C TYR A 273 -10.75 23.75 -5.98
N ARG A 274 -10.29 24.83 -6.61
CA ARG A 274 -10.36 25.00 -8.08
C ARG A 274 -9.57 23.92 -8.80
N THR A 275 -8.38 23.60 -8.31
CA THR A 275 -7.53 22.55 -8.87
C THR A 275 -8.21 21.20 -8.77
N ALA A 276 -8.80 20.86 -7.62
CA ALA A 276 -9.56 19.64 -7.43
C ALA A 276 -10.68 19.48 -8.47
N ASN A 277 -11.48 20.54 -8.65
CA ASN A 277 -12.56 20.56 -9.63
C ASN A 277 -12.05 20.42 -11.08
N ALA A 278 -10.94 21.06 -11.41
CA ALA A 278 -10.34 20.98 -12.75
C ALA A 278 -9.81 19.57 -13.07
N VAL A 279 -9.08 18.97 -12.11
CA VAL A 279 -8.51 17.62 -12.26
C VAL A 279 -9.60 16.58 -12.47
N ARG A 280 -10.73 16.69 -11.76
CA ARG A 280 -11.78 15.67 -11.79
C ARG A 280 -12.44 15.48 -13.15
N ILE A 281 -12.61 16.56 -13.92
CA ILE A 281 -13.25 16.52 -15.25
C ILE A 281 -12.26 16.42 -16.40
N GLU A 282 -10.95 16.46 -16.11
CA GLU A 282 -9.93 16.47 -17.14
C GLU A 282 -9.95 15.17 -17.96
N GLY A 283 -9.72 15.28 -19.27
CA GLY A 283 -9.67 14.12 -20.16
C GLY A 283 -11.03 13.48 -20.47
N GLY A 284 -12.14 14.15 -20.12
CA GLY A 284 -13.50 13.67 -20.36
C GLY A 284 -14.02 12.69 -19.30
N CYS A 285 -13.39 12.69 -18.12
CA CYS A 285 -13.88 11.92 -16.98
C CYS A 285 -15.19 12.54 -16.45
N PRO A 286 -16.25 11.74 -16.25
CA PRO A 286 -17.50 12.23 -15.68
C PRO A 286 -17.35 12.46 -14.18
N ASP A 287 -17.91 13.57 -13.73
CA ASP A 287 -17.96 13.94 -12.31
C ASP A 287 -19.26 13.43 -11.67
N VAL A 288 -19.29 13.32 -10.35
CA VAL A 288 -20.52 13.23 -9.55
C VAL A 288 -20.90 14.65 -9.10
N ASP A 289 -22.10 15.09 -9.44
CA ASP A 289 -22.53 16.48 -9.20
C ASP A 289 -22.38 16.90 -7.73
N GLU A 290 -22.68 15.98 -6.80
CA GLU A 290 -22.54 16.18 -5.35
C GLU A 290 -21.11 16.56 -4.93
N SER A 291 -20.09 15.92 -5.51
CA SER A 291 -18.69 16.23 -5.15
C SER A 291 -18.21 17.55 -5.70
N ARG A 292 -18.66 17.91 -6.91
CA ARG A 292 -18.41 19.24 -7.49
C ARG A 292 -19.07 20.34 -6.67
N GLU A 293 -20.32 20.13 -6.28
CA GLU A 293 -21.08 21.10 -5.50
C GLU A 293 -20.45 21.31 -4.12
N ARG A 294 -20.03 20.24 -3.45
CA ARG A 294 -19.29 20.32 -2.19
C ARG A 294 -18.02 21.15 -2.31
N ALA A 295 -17.17 20.85 -3.30
CA ALA A 295 -15.94 21.58 -3.52
C ALA A 295 -16.18 23.07 -3.86
N THR A 296 -17.21 23.35 -4.67
CA THR A 296 -17.60 24.72 -5.03
C THR A 296 -18.15 25.49 -3.83
N GLY A 297 -18.88 24.81 -2.95
CA GLY A 297 -19.35 25.36 -1.68
C GLY A 297 -18.19 25.77 -0.78
N ARG A 298 -17.22 24.87 -0.57
CA ARG A 298 -16.03 25.16 0.25
C ARG A 298 -15.14 26.25 -0.36
N GLU A 299 -15.00 26.28 -1.70
CA GLU A 299 -14.32 27.40 -2.38
C GLU A 299 -15.02 28.73 -2.12
N THR A 300 -16.35 28.75 -2.19
CA THR A 300 -17.15 29.96 -1.96
C THR A 300 -17.04 30.43 -0.52
N GLU A 301 -17.09 29.51 0.44
CA GLU A 301 -16.88 29.81 1.86
C GLU A 301 -15.50 30.43 2.12
N ALA A 302 -14.43 29.82 1.60
CA ALA A 302 -13.07 30.35 1.71
C ALA A 302 -12.96 31.77 1.15
N ARG A 303 -13.57 32.01 -0.03
CA ARG A 303 -13.62 33.32 -0.66
C ARG A 303 -14.36 34.35 0.18
N GLU A 304 -15.52 34.01 0.72
CA GLU A 304 -16.32 34.91 1.56
C GLU A 304 -15.57 35.30 2.84
N LYS A 305 -14.93 34.32 3.50
CA LYS A 305 -14.07 34.58 4.68
C LYS A 305 -12.89 35.48 4.32
N ARG A 306 -12.21 35.24 3.19
CA ARG A 306 -11.13 36.11 2.70
C ARG A 306 -11.63 37.54 2.44
N GLU A 307 -12.74 37.69 1.71
CA GLU A 307 -13.31 39.00 1.35
C GLU A 307 -13.74 39.79 2.58
N ALA A 308 -14.23 39.11 3.63
CA ALA A 308 -14.55 39.72 4.92
C ALA A 308 -13.29 40.26 5.64
N LEU A 309 -12.12 39.62 5.47
CA LEU A 309 -10.85 40.12 6.01
C LEU A 309 -10.26 41.27 5.18
N GLU A 310 -10.46 41.26 3.86
CA GLU A 310 -10.00 42.32 2.95
C GLU A 310 -10.82 43.60 3.11
N ASN A 311 -12.14 43.45 3.25
CA ASN A 311 -13.10 44.53 3.35
C ASN A 311 -13.95 44.35 4.62
N PRO A 312 -13.38 44.64 5.81
CA PRO A 312 -14.11 44.46 7.05
C PRO A 312 -15.41 45.27 7.03
N PRO A 313 -16.53 44.69 7.49
CA PRO A 313 -17.78 45.44 7.59
C PRO A 313 -17.58 46.68 8.48
N PRO A 314 -18.30 47.78 8.22
CA PRO A 314 -18.22 48.95 9.06
C PRO A 314 -18.57 48.55 10.51
N PRO A 315 -17.89 49.14 11.52
CA PRO A 315 -18.18 48.82 12.91
C PRO A 315 -19.66 49.05 13.18
N GLU A 316 -20.36 48.01 13.67
CA GLU A 316 -21.73 48.16 14.14
C GLU A 316 -21.71 49.25 15.22
N GLY A 317 -22.43 50.34 14.96
CA GLY A 317 -22.44 51.50 15.86
C GLY A 317 -22.84 51.06 17.25
N GLY A 318 -21.94 51.25 18.22
CA GLY A 318 -22.21 51.05 19.63
C GLY A 318 -23.41 51.90 20.06
N GLY A 319 -24.58 51.26 20.11
CA GLY A 319 -25.78 51.79 20.75
C GLY A 319 -25.60 51.72 22.26
N GLY A 320 -24.82 52.66 22.79
CA GLY A 320 -24.77 52.93 24.21
C GLY A 320 -26.17 53.29 24.71
N GLU A 321 -26.59 52.60 25.76
CA GLU A 321 -27.53 53.14 26.73
C GLU A 321 -27.05 54.54 27.17
N ASP A 322 -28.00 55.40 27.53
CA ASP A 322 -27.85 56.76 28.07
C ASP A 322 -28.12 57.92 27.08
N ASP A 323 -29.39 58.32 26.97
CA ASP A 323 -29.70 59.75 26.77
C ASP A 323 -30.76 60.19 27.79
N GLN A 324 -30.26 60.75 28.89
CA GLN A 324 -31.01 61.68 29.74
C GLN A 324 -30.57 63.09 29.33
N SER A 325 -31.34 63.71 28.44
CA SER A 325 -31.27 65.14 28.18
C SER A 325 -32.69 65.71 28.05
N ASP A 326 -32.95 66.75 28.85
CA ASP A 326 -34.22 67.45 29.01
C ASP A 326 -34.92 67.90 27.69
N PRO A 327 -36.26 68.04 27.70
CA PRO A 327 -37.08 68.16 26.49
C PRO A 327 -37.03 69.56 25.85
N PRO A 328 -37.08 69.66 24.50
CA PRO A 328 -37.41 70.92 23.82
C PRO A 328 -38.92 71.20 23.87
N PRO A 329 -39.35 72.47 23.72
CA PRO A 329 -40.74 72.84 23.91
C PRO A 329 -41.64 72.35 22.78
N GLU A 330 -42.88 72.09 23.16
CA GLU A 330 -44.00 71.56 22.39
C GLU A 330 -44.15 72.17 20.99
N GLY A 331 -44.32 71.29 20.00
CA GLY A 331 -44.65 71.62 18.61
C GLY A 331 -45.12 70.38 17.85
N GLU A 332 -46.43 70.14 17.93
CA GLU A 332 -47.34 69.32 17.10
C GLU A 332 -46.82 68.03 16.42
N GLU A 333 -47.52 66.95 16.79
CA GLU A 333 -47.40 65.56 16.35
C GLU A 333 -47.47 65.39 14.82
N GLY A 334 -46.50 64.64 14.28
CA GLY A 334 -46.60 63.97 12.99
C GLY A 334 -46.00 62.57 13.12
N GLU A 335 -46.79 61.54 12.84
CA GLU A 335 -46.39 60.14 12.82
C GLU A 335 -45.05 59.92 12.08
N PRO A 336 -44.12 59.08 12.59
CA PRO A 336 -42.95 58.68 11.82
C PRO A 336 -43.40 57.94 10.55
N PRO A 337 -42.75 58.17 9.39
CA PRO A 337 -43.06 57.41 8.19
C PRO A 337 -42.84 55.92 8.46
N PRO A 338 -43.71 55.04 7.93
CA PRO A 338 -43.51 53.60 8.07
C PRO A 338 -42.15 53.21 7.46
N PRO A 339 -41.46 52.21 8.03
CA PRO A 339 -40.20 51.70 7.50
C PRO A 339 -40.33 51.36 6.01
N ASP A 340 -39.28 51.65 5.24
CA ASP A 340 -39.23 51.36 3.81
C ASP A 340 -39.47 49.85 3.60
N PRO A 341 -40.52 49.43 2.85
CA PRO A 341 -40.79 48.02 2.59
C PRO A 341 -39.59 47.28 2.02
N ALA A 342 -38.72 47.96 1.26
CA ALA A 342 -37.52 47.36 0.69
C ALA A 342 -36.39 47.14 1.71
N GLU A 343 -36.38 47.85 2.83
CA GLU A 343 -35.47 47.58 3.95
C GLU A 343 -35.99 46.44 4.82
N GLN A 344 -37.31 46.33 4.99
CA GLN A 344 -37.92 45.20 5.69
C GLN A 344 -37.72 43.87 4.94
N GLU A 345 -37.96 43.85 3.63
CA GLU A 345 -37.73 42.65 2.81
C GLU A 345 -36.26 42.20 2.86
N ARG A 346 -35.30 43.15 2.83
CA ARG A 346 -33.88 42.82 2.94
C ARG A 346 -33.50 42.28 4.32
N GLN A 347 -34.07 42.83 5.40
CA GLN A 347 -33.84 42.32 6.75
C GLN A 347 -34.45 40.93 6.95
N GLU A 348 -35.63 40.68 6.39
CA GLU A 348 -36.26 39.36 6.40
C GLU A 348 -35.45 38.34 5.59
N GLU A 349 -34.97 38.70 4.40
CA GLU A 349 -34.11 37.84 3.57
C GLU A 349 -32.78 37.51 4.26
N LEU A 350 -32.16 38.50 4.93
CA LEU A 350 -30.93 38.27 5.70
C LEU A 350 -31.17 37.38 6.92
N GLN A 351 -32.29 37.54 7.63
CA GLN A 351 -32.65 36.68 8.75
C GLN A 351 -33.00 35.26 8.33
N GLU A 352 -33.60 35.08 7.15
CA GLU A 352 -33.88 33.76 6.59
C GLU A 352 -32.59 33.05 6.19
N ARG A 353 -31.68 33.74 5.48
CA ARG A 353 -30.35 33.19 5.14
C ARG A 353 -29.50 32.88 6.37
N ALA A 354 -29.56 33.71 7.41
CA ALA A 354 -28.85 33.45 8.66
C ALA A 354 -29.41 32.22 9.40
N LYS A 355 -30.74 32.00 9.36
CA LYS A 355 -31.36 30.79 9.92
C LYS A 355 -31.01 29.55 9.12
N ASP A 356 -30.98 29.64 7.79
CA ASP A 356 -30.59 28.53 6.92
C ASP A 356 -29.12 28.15 7.13
N ALA A 357 -28.22 29.14 7.25
CA ALA A 357 -26.81 28.89 7.57
C ALA A 357 -26.63 28.22 8.94
N GLU A 358 -27.40 28.62 9.95
CA GLU A 358 -27.37 27.99 11.28
C GLU A 358 -27.95 26.55 11.25
N LEU A 359 -28.96 26.30 10.42
CA LEU A 359 -29.55 24.99 10.20
C LEU A 359 -28.60 24.06 9.43
N ASP A 360 -27.83 24.61 8.50
CA ASP A 360 -26.79 23.89 7.75
C ASP A 360 -25.60 23.54 8.64
N LYS A 361 -25.20 24.48 9.53
CA LYS A 361 -24.19 24.23 10.55
C LYS A 361 -24.62 23.16 11.56
N GLN A 362 -25.88 23.18 12.01
CA GLN A 362 -26.44 22.12 12.86
C GLN A 362 -26.57 20.78 12.13
N GLN A 363 -26.82 20.79 10.81
CA GLN A 363 -26.81 19.57 10.00
C GLN A 363 -25.39 19.04 9.82
N GLN A 364 -24.38 19.88 9.60
CA GLN A 364 -22.97 19.49 9.56
C GLN A 364 -22.49 18.92 10.91
N GLU A 365 -22.85 19.54 12.03
CA GLU A 365 -22.55 18.99 13.36
C GLU A 365 -23.24 17.64 13.63
N GLY A 366 -24.38 17.38 12.96
CA GLY A 366 -25.08 16.09 12.97
C GLY A 366 -24.59 15.07 11.93
N TYR A 367 -23.77 15.48 10.96
CA TYR A 367 -23.29 14.68 9.82
C TYR A 367 -21.78 14.39 9.91
N THR A 368 -21.22 14.38 11.11
CA THR A 368 -19.83 13.90 11.35
C THR A 368 -19.78 12.42 11.76
N ASP A 369 -20.89 11.67 11.60
CA ASP A 369 -20.99 10.24 11.94
C ASP A 369 -21.63 9.42 10.82
N ASP A 370 -21.08 9.54 9.62
CA ASP A 370 -21.18 8.55 8.57
C ASP A 370 -19.77 8.06 8.29
N GLY A 371 -19.33 7.10 9.12
CA GLY A 371 -18.18 6.23 8.86
C GLY A 371 -18.41 5.35 7.63
N GLU A 372 -18.72 5.96 6.50
CA GLU A 372 -18.64 5.36 5.19
C GLU A 372 -17.14 5.16 4.91
N PRO A 373 -16.69 3.92 4.65
CA PRO A 373 -15.31 3.66 4.27
C PRO A 373 -14.97 4.49 3.05
N PHE A 374 -13.79 5.13 3.07
CA PHE A 374 -13.20 5.73 1.87
C PHE A 374 -13.16 4.68 0.74
N ASP A 375 -14.12 4.76 -0.20
CA ASP A 375 -14.13 3.95 -1.41
C ASP A 375 -13.23 4.62 -2.44
N GLY A 376 -11.92 4.57 -2.18
CA GLY A 376 -10.88 5.04 -3.09
C GLY A 376 -10.76 4.22 -4.38
N GLY A 377 -11.80 3.47 -4.74
CA GLY A 377 -11.87 2.64 -5.94
C GLY A 377 -10.65 1.76 -6.07
N THR A 378 -10.39 0.85 -5.12
CA THR A 378 -9.28 -0.10 -5.27
C THR A 378 -9.57 -1.01 -6.46
N PRO A 379 -8.81 -0.94 -7.59
CA PRO A 379 -9.04 -1.84 -8.70
C PRO A 379 -8.83 -3.29 -8.25
N GLN A 380 -9.72 -4.17 -8.70
CA GLN A 380 -9.60 -5.60 -8.45
C GLN A 380 -8.45 -6.19 -9.28
N TRP A 381 -7.72 -7.15 -8.71
CA TRP A 381 -6.61 -7.86 -9.35
C TRP A 381 -7.09 -8.94 -10.34
#